data_AF-A0A947HAZ9-F1
#
_entry.id   AF-A0A947HAZ9-F1
#
_cell.length_a   1.000
_cell.length_b   1.000
_cell.length_c   1.000
_cell.angle_alpha   90.00
_cell.angle_beta   90.00
_cell.angle_gamma   90.00
#
_symmetry.space_group_name_H-M   'P 1'
#
loop_
_entity.id
_entity.type
_entity.pdbx_description
1 polymer ?
#
loop_
_entity_poly.entity_id
_entity_poly.type
_entity_poly.pdbx_seq_one_letter_code
_entity_poly.pdbx_strand_id
1 'polypeptide(L)'
;MELFLGAFMIFPLMGLGFLLSSVALYFTLKFFTVAHNSFGTALKVTALAMLLSLLASGALGLLGFIIPILPYLLSVVAPFAIYLYLLQKNYGLSLVSGLVVSLIQGLITILIGGALLMGILLPLGLGAAVFGG
;
A
#
# COMPACT_ATOMS: atom_id res chain seq x y z
N MET A 1 -20.98 -10.39 -19.18
CA MET A 1 -20.84 -11.37 -18.07
C MET A 1 -19.43 -11.34 -17.46
N GLU A 2 -18.39 -10.98 -18.22
CA GLU A 2 -17.00 -10.86 -17.73
C GLU A 2 -16.75 -9.74 -16.71
N LEU A 3 -17.48 -8.62 -16.80
CA LEU A 3 -17.39 -7.50 -15.86
C LEU A 3 -17.85 -7.86 -14.43
N PHE A 4 -18.81 -8.79 -14.32
CA PHE A 4 -19.29 -9.31 -13.02
C PHE A 4 -18.32 -10.33 -12.42
N LEU A 5 -17.66 -11.16 -13.23
CA LEU A 5 -16.61 -12.07 -12.77
C LEU A 5 -15.34 -11.31 -12.35
N GLY A 6 -14.94 -10.28 -13.10
CA GLY A 6 -13.81 -9.43 -12.76
C GLY A 6 -14.00 -8.73 -11.41
N ALA A 7 -15.15 -8.08 -11.19
CA ALA A 7 -15.46 -7.47 -9.90
C ALA A 7 -15.48 -8.49 -8.76
N PHE A 8 -16.06 -9.68 -8.98
CA PHE A 8 -16.13 -10.74 -7.96
C PHE A 8 -14.76 -11.30 -7.55
N MET A 9 -13.75 -11.26 -8.43
CA MET A 9 -12.38 -11.65 -8.10
C MET A 9 -11.54 -10.50 -7.52
N ILE A 10 -11.77 -9.25 -7.97
CA ILE A 10 -11.02 -8.07 -7.52
C ILE A 10 -11.27 -7.76 -6.04
N PHE A 11 -12.51 -7.81 -5.56
CA PHE A 11 -12.85 -7.54 -4.16
C PHE A 11 -12.12 -8.46 -3.16
N PRO A 12 -12.16 -9.80 -3.30
CA PRO A 12 -11.42 -10.70 -2.43
C PRO A 12 -9.90 -10.55 -2.58
N LEU A 13 -9.37 -10.29 -3.78
CA LEU A 13 -7.94 -10.05 -4.00
C LEU A 13 -7.44 -8.77 -3.29
N MET A 14 -8.23 -7.69 -3.30
CA MET A 14 -7.92 -6.46 -2.57
C MET A 14 -7.94 -6.69 -1.05
N GLY A 15 -8.92 -7.44 -0.54
CA GLY A 15 -8.97 -7.82 0.87
C GLY A 15 -7.77 -8.68 1.30
N LEU A 16 -7.35 -9.59 0.44
CA LEU A 16 -6.19 -10.47 0.68
C LEU A 16 -4.86 -9.68 0.64
N GLY A 17 -4.71 -8.74 -0.30
CA GLY A 17 -3.58 -7.82 -0.34
C GLY A 17 -3.49 -6.92 0.89
N PHE A 18 -4.62 -6.41 1.37
CA PHE A 18 -4.69 -5.63 2.61
C PHE A 18 -4.28 -6.44 3.85
N LEU A 19 -4.77 -7.67 3.97
CA LEU A 19 -4.41 -8.57 5.07
C LEU A 19 -2.92 -8.96 5.02
N LEU A 20 -2.39 -9.31 3.85
CA LEU A 20 -0.98 -9.63 3.68
C LEU A 20 -0.08 -8.44 4.03
N SER A 21 -0.43 -7.23 3.59
CA SER A 21 0.28 -6.01 3.98
C SER A 21 0.24 -5.77 5.49
N SER A 22 -0.88 -6.04 6.16
CA SER A 22 -1.01 -5.90 7.61
C SER A 22 -0.18 -6.94 8.37
N VAL A 23 -0.12 -8.18 7.87
CA VAL A 23 0.73 -9.26 8.41
C VAL A 23 2.21 -8.93 8.23
N ALA A 24 2.62 -8.45 7.05
CA ALA A 24 3.97 -8.02 6.79
C ALA A 24 4.43 -6.90 7.72
N LEU A 25 3.54 -5.93 7.98
CA LEU A 25 3.83 -4.84 8.91
C LEU A 25 4.01 -5.36 10.34
N TYR A 26 3.14 -6.27 10.79
CA TYR A 26 3.23 -6.91 12.10
C TYR A 26 4.57 -7.64 12.28
N PHE A 27 4.98 -8.44 11.30
CA PHE A 27 6.28 -9.14 11.35
C PHE A 27 7.44 -8.16 11.36
N THR A 28 7.39 -7.12 10.53
CA THR A 28 8.42 -6.08 10.49
C THR A 28 8.57 -5.40 11.85
N LEU A 29 7.46 -5.00 12.49
CA LEU A 29 7.48 -4.39 13.82
C LEU A 29 7.98 -5.34 14.92
N LYS A 30 7.74 -6.64 14.77
CA LYS A 30 8.25 -7.68 15.67
C LYS A 30 9.76 -7.86 15.53
N PHE A 31 10.30 -7.77 14.31
CA PHE A 31 11.75 -7.75 14.06
C PHE A 31 12.44 -6.54 14.69
N PHE A 32 11.76 -5.39 14.77
CA PHE A 32 12.28 -4.19 15.44
C PHE A 32 12.02 -4.13 16.95
N THR A 33 11.57 -5.22 17.59
CA THR A 33 11.34 -5.31 19.06
C THR A 33 10.43 -4.20 19.62
N VAL A 34 9.42 -3.77 18.86
CA VAL A 34 8.48 -2.73 19.28
C VAL A 34 7.54 -3.26 20.36
N ALA A 35 7.48 -2.59 21.52
CA ALA A 35 6.73 -3.02 22.71
C ALA A 35 5.19 -3.07 22.55
N HIS A 36 4.63 -2.49 21.48
CA HIS A 36 3.20 -2.47 21.15
C HIS A 36 2.91 -3.03 19.75
N ASN A 37 3.50 -4.19 19.45
CA ASN A 37 3.41 -4.87 18.16
C ASN A 37 2.08 -5.63 17.94
N SER A 38 0.91 -5.12 18.35
CA SER A 38 -0.35 -5.86 18.18
C SER A 38 -0.80 -5.88 16.71
N PHE A 39 -1.30 -7.04 16.23
CA PHE A 39 -1.85 -7.17 14.86
C PHE A 39 -3.00 -6.19 14.60
N GLY A 40 -3.82 -5.92 15.63
CA GLY A 40 -4.90 -4.94 15.55
C GLY A 40 -4.39 -3.51 15.33
N THR A 41 -3.25 -3.13 15.90
CA THR A 41 -2.60 -1.84 15.63
C THR A 41 -2.05 -1.79 14.20
N ALA A 42 -1.46 -2.89 13.71
CA ALA A 42 -0.96 -2.97 12.34
C ALA A 42 -2.09 -2.80 11.32
N LEU A 43 -3.21 -3.50 11.53
CA LEU A 43 -4.41 -3.38 10.69
C LEU A 43 -4.94 -1.93 10.65
N LYS A 44 -5.00 -1.26 11.80
CA LYS A 44 -5.42 0.15 11.89
C LYS A 44 -4.49 1.08 11.14
N VAL A 45 -3.17 0.89 11.28
CA VAL A 45 -2.17 1.72 10.59
C VAL A 45 -2.24 1.53 9.09
N THR A 46 -2.37 0.28 8.61
CA THR A 46 -2.51 0.00 7.18
C THR A 46 -3.84 0.55 6.63
N ALA A 47 -4.95 0.44 7.36
CA ALA A 47 -6.24 0.99 6.95
C ALA A 47 -6.24 2.54 6.91
N LEU A 48 -5.71 3.17 7.95
CA LEU A 48 -5.58 4.63 8.01
C LEU A 48 -4.64 5.15 6.93
N ALA A 49 -3.53 4.47 6.67
CA ALA A 49 -2.61 4.82 5.59
C ALA A 49 -3.31 4.76 4.23
N MET A 50 -4.04 3.69 3.93
CA MET A 50 -4.79 3.59 2.66
C MET A 50 -5.82 4.72 2.52
N LEU A 51 -6.62 4.98 3.56
CA LEU A 51 -7.63 6.05 3.53
C LEU A 51 -7.00 7.44 3.36
N LEU A 52 -5.95 7.74 4.12
CA LEU A 52 -5.26 9.03 4.04
C LEU A 52 -4.53 9.20 2.72
N SER A 53 -3.91 8.15 2.18
CA SER A 53 -3.30 8.18 0.85
C SER A 53 -4.35 8.38 -0.22
N LEU A 54 -5.52 7.74 -0.14
CA LEU A 54 -6.61 7.94 -1.09
C LEU A 54 -7.13 9.39 -1.06
N LEU A 55 -7.31 9.95 0.14
CA LEU A 55 -7.75 11.33 0.33
C LEU A 55 -6.69 12.33 -0.17
N ALA A 56 -5.41 12.07 0.13
CA ALA A 56 -4.29 12.88 -0.32
C ALA A 56 -4.16 12.84 -1.85
N SER A 57 -4.25 11.65 -2.47
CA SER A 57 -4.26 11.51 -3.93
C SER A 57 -5.47 12.20 -4.57
N GLY A 58 -6.65 12.13 -3.96
CA GLY A 58 -7.84 12.84 -4.42
C GLY A 58 -7.67 14.36 -4.36
N ALA A 59 -7.18 14.89 -3.24
CA ALA A 59 -6.90 16.31 -3.07
C ALA A 59 -5.80 16.81 -4.02
N LEU A 60 -4.74 16.02 -4.21
CA LEU A 60 -3.66 16.31 -5.15
C LEU A 60 -4.14 16.23 -6.61
N GLY A 61 -5.05 15.33 -6.94
CA GLY A 61 -5.68 15.25 -8.26
C GLY A 61 -6.47 16.52 -8.60
N LEU A 62 -7.15 17.10 -7.61
CA LEU A 62 -7.85 18.39 -7.76
C LEU A 62 -6.86 19.56 -7.93
N LEU A 63 -5.73 19.54 -7.22
CA LEU A 63 -4.66 20.54 -7.38
C LEU A 63 -3.88 20.38 -8.70
N GLY A 64 -3.82 19.17 -9.24
CA GLY A 64 -3.17 18.84 -10.51
C GLY A 64 -3.82 19.43 -11.74
N PHE A 65 -5.07 19.90 -11.60
CA PHE A 65 -5.76 20.67 -12.61
C PHE A 65 -5.12 22.05 -12.84
N ILE A 66 -4.34 22.55 -11.88
CA ILE A 66 -3.68 23.88 -11.92
C ILE A 66 -2.19 23.75 -12.26
N ILE A 67 -1.48 22.77 -11.71
CA ILE A 67 -0.06 22.51 -11.98
C ILE A 67 0.16 20.99 -12.10
N PRO A 68 0.33 20.43 -13.31
CA PRO A 68 0.29 18.98 -13.54
C PRO A 68 1.49 18.20 -12.97
N ILE A 69 2.61 18.88 -12.67
CA ILE A 69 3.85 18.24 -12.18
C ILE A 69 3.87 18.06 -10.66
N LEU A 70 3.26 18.99 -9.91
CA LEU A 70 3.28 18.98 -8.45
C LEU A 70 2.58 17.73 -7.83
N PRO A 71 1.42 17.29 -8.33
CA PRO A 71 0.74 16.10 -7.84
C PRO A 71 1.53 14.83 -8.08
N TYR A 72 2.30 14.75 -9.16
CA TYR A 72 3.07 13.55 -9.47
C TYR A 72 4.13 13.28 -8.40
N LEU A 73 4.94 14.28 -8.06
CA LEU A 73 5.95 14.17 -7.01
C LEU A 73 5.32 13.97 -5.62
N LEU A 74 4.25 14.72 -5.33
CA LEU A 74 3.57 14.62 -4.04
C LEU A 74 2.80 13.30 -3.88
N SER A 75 2.29 12.71 -4.95
CA SER A 75 1.57 11.43 -4.90
C SER A 75 2.48 10.26 -4.57
N VAL A 76 3.78 10.36 -4.89
CA VAL A 76 4.77 9.36 -4.51
C VAL A 76 5.25 9.61 -3.09
N VAL A 77 5.56 10.85 -2.72
CA VAL A 77 6.14 11.16 -1.40
C VAL A 77 5.11 11.16 -0.27
N ALA A 78 3.88 11.62 -0.51
CA ALA A 78 2.86 11.76 0.52
C ALA A 78 2.47 10.41 1.17
N PRO A 79 2.26 9.30 0.44
CA PRO A 79 1.99 8.00 1.04
C PRO A 79 3.10 7.56 1.99
N PHE A 80 4.38 7.73 1.61
CA PHE A 80 5.51 7.38 2.49
C PHE A 80 5.57 8.28 3.72
N ALA A 81 5.36 9.58 3.56
CA ALA A 81 5.35 10.53 4.68
C ALA A 81 4.21 10.25 5.67
N ILE A 82 3.01 9.95 5.16
CA ILE A 82 1.85 9.56 5.98
C ILE A 82 2.14 8.27 6.73
N TYR A 83 2.72 7.27 6.05
CA TYR A 83 3.06 5.98 6.67
C TYR A 83 4.10 6.16 7.78
N LEU A 84 5.15 6.95 7.50
CA LEU A 84 6.20 7.26 8.47
C LEU A 84 5.65 7.98 9.70
N TYR A 85 4.77 8.96 9.49
CA TYR A 85 4.11 9.67 10.58
C TYR A 85 3.26 8.74 11.43
N LEU A 86 2.49 7.84 10.80
CA LEU A 86 1.69 6.85 11.52
C LEU A 86 2.58 5.85 12.29
N LEU A 87 3.73 5.48 11.76
CA LEU A 87 4.69 4.61 12.45
C LEU A 87 5.28 5.29 13.69
N GLN A 88 5.71 6.54 13.58
CA GLN A 88 6.22 7.31 14.72
C GLN A 88 5.14 7.50 15.79
N LYS A 89 3.92 7.85 15.38
CA LYS A 89 2.80 8.14 16.29
C LYS A 89 2.28 6.89 17.01
N ASN A 90 2.14 5.76 16.31
CA ASN A 90 1.51 4.56 16.88
C ASN A 90 2.52 3.61 17.54
N TYR A 91 3.80 3.67 17.17
CA TYR A 91 4.81 2.73 17.66
C TYR A 91 6.01 3.41 18.33
N GLY A 92 6.05 4.74 18.42
CA GLY A 92 7.17 5.46 19.03
C GLY A 92 8.51 5.23 18.31
N LEU A 93 8.47 4.85 17.03
CA LEU A 93 9.67 4.56 16.25
C LEU A 93 10.51 5.83 16.06
N SER A 94 11.84 5.67 16.13
CA SER A 94 12.76 6.73 15.70
C SER A 94 12.56 7.03 14.20
N LEU A 95 12.95 8.22 13.74
CA LEU A 95 12.79 8.61 12.34
C LEU A 95 13.51 7.64 11.37
N VAL A 96 14.70 7.17 11.76
CA VAL A 96 15.48 6.19 10.99
C VAL A 96 14.80 4.83 10.97
N SER A 97 14.34 4.34 12.12
CA SER A 97 13.63 3.05 12.20
C SER A 97 12.30 3.09 11.43
N GLY A 98 11.55 4.19 11.53
CA GLY A 98 10.32 4.41 10.78
C GLY A 98 10.56 4.44 9.26
N LEU A 99 11.67 5.02 8.81
CA LEU A 99 12.06 5.04 7.39
C LEU A 99 12.36 3.64 6.88
N VAL A 100 13.13 2.86 7.64
CA VAL A 100 13.45 1.48 7.25
C VAL A 100 12.19 0.63 7.18
N VAL A 101 11.30 0.73 8.18
CA VAL A 101 10.02 0.00 8.19
C VAL A 101 9.12 0.44 7.03
N SER A 102 9.04 1.74 6.72
CA SER A 102 8.21 2.22 5.60
C SER A 102 8.74 1.79 4.23
N LEU A 103 10.07 1.72 4.06
CA LEU A 103 10.70 1.22 2.84
C LEU A 103 10.47 -0.28 2.67
N ILE A 104 10.67 -1.08 3.72
CA ILE A 104 10.37 -2.52 3.72
C ILE A 104 8.91 -2.74 3.36
N GLN A 105 8.00 -2.00 4.00
CA GLN A 105 6.58 -2.12 3.71
C GLN A 105 6.23 -1.69 2.28
N GLY A 106 6.86 -0.62 1.78
CA GLY A 106 6.69 -0.16 0.40
C GLY A 106 7.08 -1.25 -0.60
N LEU A 107 8.24 -1.88 -0.41
CA LEU A 107 8.70 -3.00 -1.23
C LEU A 107 7.75 -4.20 -1.17
N ILE A 108 7.29 -4.57 0.03
CA ILE A 108 6.33 -5.67 0.19
C ILE A 108 5.01 -5.34 -0.49
N THR A 109 4.53 -4.10 -0.38
CA THR A 109 3.29 -3.65 -1.02
C THR A 109 3.41 -3.69 -2.55
N ILE A 110 4.57 -3.33 -3.10
CA ILE A 110 4.85 -3.44 -4.55
C ILE A 110 4.86 -4.90 -4.98
N LEU A 111 5.51 -5.79 -4.23
CA LEU A 111 5.56 -7.22 -4.53
C LEU A 111 4.18 -7.87 -4.46
N ILE A 112 3.39 -7.55 -3.43
CA ILE A 112 2.01 -8.01 -3.31
C ILE A 112 1.16 -7.45 -4.46
N GLY A 113 1.26 -6.16 -4.75
CA GLY A 113 0.55 -5.52 -5.86
C GLY A 113 0.88 -6.17 -7.21
N GLY A 114 2.16 -6.45 -7.47
CA GLY A 114 2.62 -7.14 -8.67
C GLY A 114 2.12 -8.59 -8.74
N ALA A 115 2.17 -9.33 -7.64
CA ALA A 115 1.67 -10.71 -7.58
C ALA A 115 0.14 -10.77 -7.79
N LEU A 116 -0.60 -9.82 -7.22
CA LEU A 116 -2.06 -9.71 -7.43
C LEU A 116 -2.36 -9.32 -8.88
N LEU A 117 -1.61 -8.39 -9.47
CA LEU A 117 -1.74 -8.03 -10.88
C LEU A 117 -1.50 -9.25 -11.78
N MET A 118 -0.44 -10.02 -11.54
CA MET A 118 -0.16 -11.25 -12.28
C MET A 118 -1.25 -12.31 -12.09
N GLY A 119 -1.78 -12.45 -10.87
CA GLY A 119 -2.90 -13.34 -10.58
C GLY A 119 -4.21 -12.96 -11.29
N ILE A 120 -4.39 -11.69 -11.63
CA ILE A 120 -5.52 -11.19 -12.44
C ILE A 120 -5.23 -11.35 -13.94
N LEU A 121 -4.02 -11.06 -14.40
CA LEU A 121 -3.65 -11.08 -15.82
C LEU A 121 -3.47 -12.49 -16.40
N LEU A 122 -3.06 -13.47 -15.59
CA LEU A 122 -2.86 -14.87 -16.01
C LEU A 122 -4.16 -15.54 -16.47
N PRO A 123 -5.27 -15.49 -15.70
CA PRO A 123 -6.57 -16.03 -16.14
C PRO A 123 -7.18 -15.29 -17.33
N LEU A 124 -6.87 -14.01 -17.51
CA LEU A 124 -7.41 -13.16 -18.58
C LEU A 124 -6.64 -13.31 -19.91
N GLY A 125 -5.64 -14.19 -20.00
CA GLY A 125 -4.82 -14.39 -21.20
C GLY A 125 -3.92 -13.17 -21.56
N LEU A 126 -3.97 -12.11 -20.76
CA LEU A 126 -3.26 -10.84 -20.97
C LEU A 126 -1.81 -10.88 -20.46
N GLY A 127 -1.43 -11.92 -19.70
CA GLY A 127 -0.06 -12.09 -19.20
C GLY A 127 1.00 -12.16 -20.31
N ALA A 128 0.65 -12.64 -21.51
CA ALA A 128 1.55 -12.68 -22.66
C ALA A 128 1.67 -11.32 -23.39
N ALA A 129 0.65 -10.46 -23.34
CA ALA A 129 0.66 -9.16 -24.03
C ALA A 129 1.42 -8.06 -23.26
N VAL A 130 1.55 -8.20 -21.94
CA VAL A 130 2.24 -7.21 -21.09
C VAL A 130 3.75 -7.46 -20.99
N PHE A 131 4.21 -8.70 -21.19
CA PHE A 131 5.62 -9.09 -21.08
C PHE A 131 6.24 -9.63 -22.38
N GLY A 132 5.45 -9.74 -23.45
CA GLY A 132 5.87 -10.28 -24.76
C GLY A 132 6.10 -9.23 -25.86
N GLY A 133 6.31 -7.96 -25.51
CA GLY A 133 6.63 -6.87 -26.44
C GLY A 133 8.03 -6.33 -26.23
#